data_AF-A0A521PAU2-F1
#
_entry.id   AF-A0A521PAU2-F1
#
_cell.length_a   1.000
_cell.length_b   1.000
_cell.length_c   1.000
_cell.angle_alpha   90.00
_cell.angle_beta   90.00
_cell.angle_gamma   90.00
#
_symmetry.space_group_name_H-M   'P 1'
#
loop_
_entity.id
_entity.type
_entity.pdbx_description
1 polymer ?
#
loop_
_entity_poly.entity_id
_entity_poly.type
_entity_poly.pdbx_seq_one_letter_code
_entity_poly.pdbx_strand_id
1 'polypeptide(L)'
;MKKALGAVWAGQRSFEKAWRRMLAALAVGLLTACGGGGDSNVEVDAAAISAAISAANAVAPPVTPPTVAPPEEPPPTVPSEKKTRWATTWQAAMYANRLQNNDSDTVRVRIRTSVGGEGVRVRLSNVFGATTLRIDHASVALPDGSQPSDPTAIDLATRRVLTFDGGKTLAEVPAGEELLSDPVAMAVPKLSDLMISLHFQGQVQYADMHMNAAVPLPGFYVVRNRDVAAEASLSAVAPAFETFNGVFHLSEVKVLAPEKTRVVVAVGESITAGYSAVGIQSPWPAVLSKLANGSGEPLGVGNAGISGNSMFNANNGPSLFDRFQRDVLSRDPTDIIILAGDNDLSKSSAADIIERYKYFIDLARFRKIRIHGGVNTPIGDIVGVDGNPVPTGYYTASNDAKWRQINDWIKTSGYFDGVIDFATVVGNPDRMPLGIATACYDPRSPIHLNTRGLDVMGTLAYDVLYEKKVQPAEPCNALAFPPLPN
;
A
#
# COMPACT_ATOMS: atom_id res chain seq x y z
N MET A 1 39.90 9.52 -11.62
CA MET A 1 39.02 8.42 -11.13
C MET A 1 39.73 7.29 -10.39
N LYS A 2 40.76 6.61 -10.93
CA LYS A 2 41.47 5.52 -10.20
C LYS A 2 42.17 5.95 -8.89
N LYS A 3 42.72 7.17 -8.80
CA LYS A 3 43.30 7.71 -7.54
C LYS A 3 42.25 8.09 -6.48
N ALA A 4 41.03 8.44 -6.88
CA ALA A 4 39.93 8.75 -5.97
C ALA A 4 39.28 7.46 -5.41
N LEU A 5 39.24 6.39 -6.21
CA LEU A 5 38.79 5.06 -5.76
C LEU A 5 39.79 4.40 -4.79
N GLY A 6 41.10 4.63 -4.93
CA GLY A 6 42.10 4.10 -4.00
C GLY A 6 42.00 4.67 -2.57
N ALA A 7 41.61 5.95 -2.43
CA ALA A 7 41.43 6.60 -1.12
C ALA A 7 40.18 6.11 -0.38
N VAL A 8 39.10 5.78 -1.12
CA VAL A 8 37.87 5.21 -0.55
C VAL A 8 38.10 3.79 -0.02
N TRP A 9 38.93 2.99 -0.70
CA TRP A 9 39.26 1.62 -0.27
C TRP A 9 40.25 1.57 0.91
N ALA A 10 41.15 2.55 1.05
CA ALA A 10 42.03 2.67 2.22
C ALA A 10 41.26 3.12 3.49
N GLY A 11 40.22 3.95 3.31
CA GLY A 11 39.30 4.36 4.37
C GLY A 11 38.50 3.19 4.95
N GLN A 12 38.00 2.29 4.10
CA GLN A 12 37.23 1.11 4.55
C GLN A 12 38.05 0.11 5.36
N ARG A 13 39.30 -0.17 4.98
CA ARG A 13 40.18 -1.09 5.75
C ARG A 13 40.62 -0.50 7.10
N SER A 14 40.76 0.82 7.16
CA SER A 14 41.07 1.53 8.40
C SER A 14 39.87 1.55 9.35
N PHE A 15 38.66 1.69 8.80
CA PHE A 15 37.39 1.58 9.54
C PHE A 15 37.16 0.16 10.09
N GLU A 16 37.38 -0.89 9.28
CA GLU A 16 37.26 -2.29 9.76
C GLU A 16 38.25 -2.62 10.88
N LYS A 17 39.49 -2.12 10.81
CA LYS A 17 40.48 -2.34 11.89
C LYS A 17 40.10 -1.58 13.17
N ALA A 18 39.58 -0.35 13.06
CA ALA A 18 39.10 0.40 14.21
C ALA A 18 37.86 -0.25 14.83
N TRP A 19 36.93 -0.75 13.99
CA TRP A 19 35.70 -1.43 14.41
C TRP A 19 35.98 -2.77 15.10
N ARG A 20 36.92 -3.57 14.59
CA ARG A 20 37.35 -4.83 15.25
C ARG A 20 38.06 -4.58 16.59
N ARG A 21 38.83 -3.50 16.70
CA ARG A 21 39.44 -3.09 17.99
C ARG A 21 38.40 -2.61 18.99
N MET A 22 37.35 -1.93 18.52
CA MET A 22 36.24 -1.46 19.34
C MET A 22 35.36 -2.63 19.84
N LEU A 23 35.13 -3.66 19.02
CA LEU A 23 34.45 -4.90 19.43
C LEU A 23 35.29 -5.75 20.41
N ALA A 24 36.62 -5.80 20.24
CA ALA A 24 37.50 -6.47 21.20
C ALA A 24 37.54 -5.74 22.56
N ALA A 25 37.49 -4.40 22.56
CA ALA A 25 37.41 -3.61 23.79
C ALA A 25 36.04 -3.74 24.50
N LEU A 26 34.95 -3.93 23.74
CA LEU A 26 33.61 -4.21 24.29
C LEU A 26 33.46 -5.64 24.83
N ALA A 27 34.16 -6.62 24.26
CA ALA A 27 34.20 -8.00 24.77
C ALA A 27 35.05 -8.15 26.05
N VAL A 28 36.04 -7.28 26.26
CA VAL A 28 36.84 -7.24 27.50
C VAL A 28 36.16 -6.40 28.58
N GLY A 29 35.41 -5.35 28.23
CA GLY A 29 34.66 -4.51 29.19
C GLY A 29 33.43 -5.17 29.82
N LEU A 30 32.92 -6.26 29.25
CA LEU A 30 31.77 -7.02 29.78
C LEU A 30 32.15 -8.17 30.74
N LEU A 31 33.44 -8.35 31.04
CA LEU A 31 33.94 -9.29 32.04
C LEU A 31 34.49 -8.62 33.32
N THR A 32 34.42 -7.28 33.42
CA THR A 32 34.91 -6.51 34.59
C THR A 32 33.85 -5.58 35.19
N ALA A 33 32.59 -6.00 35.20
CA ALA A 33 31.51 -5.35 35.94
C ALA A 33 30.83 -6.35 36.90
N CYS A 34 31.64 -7.07 37.67
CA CYS A 34 31.26 -7.76 38.90
C CYS A 34 32.52 -7.87 39.78
N GLY A 35 32.44 -7.32 41.00
CA GLY A 35 33.48 -7.49 42.03
C GLY A 35 34.42 -6.30 42.17
N GLY A 36 34.07 -5.38 43.07
CA GLY A 36 35.02 -4.43 43.63
C GLY A 36 35.91 -5.08 44.69
N GLY A 37 37.15 -4.58 44.78
CA GLY A 37 37.95 -4.57 46.00
C GLY A 37 38.86 -5.77 46.26
N GLY A 38 40.16 -5.49 46.35
CA GLY A 38 41.06 -6.21 47.26
C GLY A 38 42.10 -7.14 46.61
N ASP A 39 43.33 -6.64 46.57
CA ASP A 39 44.64 -7.30 46.51
C ASP A 39 44.72 -8.84 46.62
N SER A 40 45.47 -9.42 45.67
CA SER A 40 46.59 -10.38 45.83
C SER A 40 46.56 -11.64 44.93
N ASN A 41 47.64 -11.78 44.14
CA ASN A 41 48.28 -12.97 43.56
C ASN A 41 47.42 -14.20 43.18
N VAL A 42 47.29 -14.46 41.87
CA VAL A 42 46.93 -15.79 41.36
C VAL A 42 48.19 -16.45 40.77
N GLU A 43 48.79 -17.36 41.53
CA GLU A 43 49.70 -18.39 41.02
C GLU A 43 48.89 -19.39 40.19
N VAL A 44 49.42 -19.75 39.02
CA VAL A 44 48.81 -20.76 38.14
C VAL A 44 49.26 -22.13 38.64
N ASP A 45 48.34 -22.86 39.27
CA ASP A 45 48.62 -24.17 39.85
C ASP A 45 48.76 -25.26 38.77
N ALA A 46 49.92 -25.92 38.74
CA ALA A 46 50.35 -26.90 37.74
C ALA A 46 49.57 -28.25 37.82
N ALA A 47 48.61 -28.39 38.74
CA ALA A 47 47.78 -29.59 38.89
C ALA A 47 46.67 -29.75 37.82
N ALA A 48 46.28 -28.68 37.11
CA ALA A 48 45.19 -28.74 36.12
C ALA A 48 45.61 -29.32 34.75
N ILE A 49 46.92 -29.45 34.47
CA ILE A 49 47.44 -29.95 33.18
C ILE A 49 47.64 -31.48 33.20
N SER A 50 47.63 -32.12 34.37
CA SER A 50 47.85 -33.58 34.49
C SER A 50 46.59 -34.44 34.27
N ALA A 51 45.40 -33.84 34.22
CA ALA A 51 44.13 -34.57 33.99
C ALA A 51 43.77 -34.78 32.50
N ALA A 52 44.52 -34.17 31.56
CA ALA A 52 44.22 -34.24 30.13
C ALA A 52 44.98 -35.34 29.35
N ILE A 53 45.87 -36.11 30.00
CA ILE A 53 46.78 -37.05 29.30
C ILE A 53 46.53 -38.54 29.66
N SER A 54 45.67 -38.88 30.62
CA SER A 54 45.44 -40.28 31.05
C SER A 54 44.20 -40.98 30.48
N ALA A 55 43.50 -40.42 29.49
CA ALA A 55 42.35 -41.07 28.84
C ALA A 55 42.67 -41.67 27.45
N ALA A 56 43.95 -41.81 27.10
CA ALA A 56 44.39 -42.26 25.78
C ALA A 56 44.84 -43.74 25.69
N ASN A 57 44.75 -44.54 26.77
CA ASN A 57 45.25 -45.94 26.77
C ASN A 57 44.30 -46.94 27.46
N ALA A 58 42.99 -46.85 27.20
CA ALA A 58 42.07 -47.92 27.58
C ALA A 58 41.98 -48.97 26.44
N VAL A 59 42.36 -50.21 26.75
CA VAL A 59 42.30 -51.37 25.87
C VAL A 59 40.84 -51.66 25.47
N ALA A 60 40.58 -51.79 24.16
CA ALA A 60 39.24 -52.00 23.61
C ALA A 60 38.71 -53.42 23.92
N PRO A 61 37.42 -53.58 24.27
CA PRO A 61 36.77 -54.88 24.40
C PRO A 61 36.52 -55.50 23.00
N PRO A 62 36.31 -56.83 22.91
CA PRO A 62 36.14 -57.54 21.64
C PRO A 62 34.89 -57.07 20.88
N VAL A 63 35.05 -56.82 19.58
CA VAL A 63 34.01 -56.34 18.66
C VAL A 63 33.06 -57.49 18.30
N THR A 64 31.81 -57.41 18.75
CA THR A 64 30.71 -58.19 18.20
C THR A 64 30.33 -57.67 16.79
N PRO A 65 30.01 -58.54 15.81
CA PRO A 65 29.60 -58.08 14.49
C PRO A 65 28.33 -57.21 14.57
N PRO A 66 28.21 -56.16 13.74
CA PRO A 66 27.09 -55.23 13.83
C PRO A 66 25.79 -55.93 13.41
N THR A 67 24.82 -55.91 14.31
CA THR A 67 23.43 -56.23 13.99
C THR A 67 22.96 -55.23 12.94
N VAL A 68 22.49 -55.70 11.78
CA VAL A 68 21.90 -54.84 10.74
C VAL A 68 20.65 -54.18 11.33
N ALA A 69 20.72 -52.86 11.56
CA ALA A 69 19.56 -52.08 11.93
C ALA A 69 18.54 -52.11 10.78
N PRO A 70 17.22 -52.22 11.08
CA PRO A 70 16.20 -52.06 10.05
C PRO A 70 16.32 -50.69 9.39
N PRO A 71 15.92 -50.54 8.11
CA PRO A 71 16.00 -49.27 7.41
C PRO A 71 15.26 -48.19 8.18
N GLU A 72 15.97 -47.12 8.50
CA GLU A 72 15.43 -45.94 9.18
C GLU A 72 14.35 -45.34 8.26
N GLU A 73 13.13 -45.19 8.79
CA GLU A 73 12.06 -44.50 8.07
C GLU A 73 12.56 -43.09 7.70
N PRO A 74 12.32 -42.61 6.47
CA PRO A 74 12.68 -41.25 6.11
C PRO A 74 12.03 -40.29 7.10
N PRO A 75 12.78 -39.29 7.62
CA PRO A 75 12.22 -38.35 8.57
C PRO A 75 10.95 -37.74 7.98
N PRO A 76 9.89 -37.55 8.79
CA PRO A 76 8.66 -36.94 8.30
C PRO A 76 9.04 -35.63 7.62
N THR A 77 8.64 -35.48 6.36
CA THR A 77 8.84 -34.24 5.60
C THR A 77 8.15 -33.13 6.39
N VAL A 78 8.92 -32.35 7.14
CA VAL A 78 8.43 -31.13 7.78
C VAL A 78 7.88 -30.27 6.64
N PRO A 79 6.57 -29.93 6.65
CA PRO A 79 6.03 -29.07 5.62
C PRO A 79 6.89 -27.81 5.57
N SER A 80 7.42 -27.47 4.40
CA SER A 80 8.19 -26.23 4.25
C SER A 80 7.33 -25.10 4.80
N GLU A 81 7.85 -24.35 5.77
CA GLU A 81 7.14 -23.22 6.37
C GLU A 81 6.62 -22.32 5.23
N LYS A 82 5.30 -22.12 5.17
CA LYS A 82 4.69 -21.29 4.13
C LYS A 82 5.27 -19.88 4.26
N LYS A 83 6.17 -19.51 3.36
CA LYS A 83 6.72 -18.15 3.35
C LYS A 83 5.60 -17.17 3.00
N THR A 84 5.35 -16.23 3.91
CA THR A 84 4.26 -15.25 3.80
C THR A 84 4.77 -13.84 4.05
N ARG A 85 3.98 -12.85 3.62
CA ARG A 85 4.22 -11.43 3.91
C ARG A 85 2.90 -10.70 4.17
N TRP A 86 2.96 -9.62 4.94
CA TRP A 86 1.85 -8.69 5.03
C TRP A 86 1.77 -7.84 3.76
N ALA A 87 0.67 -7.97 3.04
CA ALA A 87 0.40 -7.25 1.81
C ALA A 87 -0.82 -6.34 1.98
N THR A 88 -0.68 -5.06 1.63
CA THR A 88 -1.82 -4.13 1.53
C THR A 88 -2.80 -4.68 0.50
N THR A 89 -4.01 -5.00 0.93
CA THR A 89 -5.09 -5.47 0.04
C THR A 89 -6.05 -4.34 -0.33
N TRP A 90 -6.11 -3.31 0.51
CA TRP A 90 -6.93 -2.13 0.32
C TRP A 90 -6.32 -0.95 1.08
N GLN A 91 -6.44 0.25 0.54
CA GLN A 91 -5.96 1.48 1.17
C GLN A 91 -6.81 2.67 0.68
N ALA A 92 -6.95 3.67 1.54
CA ALA A 92 -7.37 5.02 1.17
C ALA A 92 -6.47 6.06 1.85
N ALA A 93 -6.04 7.08 1.12
CA ALA A 93 -5.18 8.14 1.65
C ALA A 93 -5.98 9.20 2.41
N MET A 94 -5.81 9.32 3.73
CA MET A 94 -6.66 10.22 4.54
C MET A 94 -6.29 11.70 4.34
N TYR A 95 -7.31 12.56 4.41
CA TYR A 95 -7.19 14.00 4.53
C TYR A 95 -8.16 14.55 5.56
N ALA A 96 -7.90 15.78 6.00
CA ALA A 96 -8.65 16.40 7.08
C ALA A 96 -10.13 16.59 6.72
N ASN A 97 -10.99 16.22 7.66
CA ASN A 97 -12.41 16.49 7.65
C ASN A 97 -12.77 17.47 8.77
N ARG A 98 -13.84 18.23 8.56
CA ARG A 98 -14.41 19.13 9.56
C ARG A 98 -15.81 18.74 10.02
N LEU A 99 -16.41 17.66 9.48
CA LEU A 99 -17.67 17.15 9.99
C LEU A 99 -17.47 16.59 11.40
N GLN A 100 -18.25 17.12 12.34
CA GLN A 100 -18.38 16.58 13.68
C GLN A 100 -19.35 15.39 13.64
N ASN A 101 -19.05 14.33 14.37
CA ASN A 101 -20.01 13.28 14.71
C ASN A 101 -20.51 13.47 16.14
N ASN A 102 -21.55 12.71 16.47
CA ASN A 102 -22.07 12.58 17.82
C ASN A 102 -21.44 11.35 18.49
N ASP A 103 -21.65 11.23 19.80
CA ASP A 103 -20.95 10.29 20.66
C ASP A 103 -21.39 8.82 20.45
N SER A 104 -20.44 7.90 20.39
CA SER A 104 -20.71 6.44 20.39
C SER A 104 -21.40 5.87 19.13
N ASP A 105 -20.97 6.33 17.95
CA ASP A 105 -21.41 5.76 16.68
C ASP A 105 -20.91 4.32 16.47
N THR A 106 -21.71 3.50 15.81
CA THR A 106 -21.25 2.29 15.14
C THR A 106 -21.08 2.56 13.66
N VAL A 107 -19.93 2.18 13.12
CA VAL A 107 -19.62 2.21 11.71
C VAL A 107 -19.43 0.81 11.19
N ARG A 108 -19.97 0.50 10.01
CA ARG A 108 -19.60 -0.68 9.23
C ARG A 108 -19.10 -0.26 7.87
N VAL A 109 -17.87 -0.65 7.55
CA VAL A 109 -17.19 -0.33 6.30
C VAL A 109 -17.12 -1.58 5.43
N ARG A 110 -17.58 -1.48 4.19
CA ARG A 110 -17.38 -2.48 3.15
C ARG A 110 -16.19 -2.07 2.30
N ILE A 111 -15.15 -2.88 2.29
CA ILE A 111 -14.02 -2.74 1.37
C ILE A 111 -13.98 -3.92 0.40
N ARG A 112 -13.28 -3.76 -0.72
CA ARG A 112 -12.99 -4.84 -1.67
C ARG A 112 -11.51 -5.19 -1.59
N THR A 113 -11.22 -6.44 -1.25
CA THR A 113 -9.85 -6.96 -1.22
C THR A 113 -9.32 -7.07 -2.65
N SER A 114 -8.04 -6.73 -2.85
CA SER A 114 -7.31 -7.07 -4.08
C SER A 114 -6.78 -8.49 -4.00
N VAL A 115 -5.79 -8.71 -3.12
CA VAL A 115 -5.22 -10.03 -2.80
C VAL A 115 -5.85 -10.63 -1.54
N GLY A 116 -5.95 -11.95 -1.48
CA GLY A 116 -6.40 -12.71 -0.32
C GLY A 116 -5.25 -13.17 0.57
N GLY A 117 -5.58 -13.80 1.70
CA GLY A 117 -4.58 -14.29 2.66
C GLY A 117 -5.19 -15.09 3.81
N GLU A 118 -4.34 -15.46 4.77
CA GLU A 118 -4.71 -16.29 5.93
C GLU A 118 -4.74 -15.49 7.26
N GLY A 119 -4.57 -14.18 7.18
CA GLY A 119 -4.69 -13.27 8.33
C GLY A 119 -4.99 -11.84 7.90
N VAL A 120 -5.47 -11.03 8.83
CA VAL A 120 -5.89 -9.64 8.61
C VAL A 120 -5.23 -8.71 9.63
N ARG A 121 -4.89 -7.50 9.19
CA ARG A 121 -4.63 -6.33 10.04
C ARG A 121 -5.34 -5.12 9.47
N VAL A 122 -5.82 -4.24 10.32
CA VAL A 122 -6.40 -2.95 9.91
C VAL A 122 -5.57 -1.81 10.47
N ARG A 123 -5.42 -0.73 9.70
CA ARG A 123 -4.80 0.50 10.19
C ARG A 123 -5.86 1.58 10.39
N LEU A 124 -5.90 2.07 11.62
CA LEU A 124 -6.72 3.17 12.05
C LEU A 124 -5.92 4.48 11.98
N SER A 125 -6.55 5.57 11.56
CA SER A 125 -5.91 6.88 11.33
C SER A 125 -6.56 7.96 12.16
N ASN A 126 -5.75 8.72 12.89
CA ASN A 126 -6.15 9.92 13.63
C ASN A 126 -5.15 11.07 13.38
N VAL A 127 -4.62 11.13 12.16
CA VAL A 127 -3.53 12.02 11.78
C VAL A 127 -3.98 13.48 11.75
N PHE A 128 -5.26 13.73 11.52
CA PHE A 128 -5.86 15.05 11.49
C PHE A 128 -6.76 15.35 12.70
N GLY A 129 -6.86 14.39 13.64
CA GLY A 129 -7.59 14.58 14.89
C GLY A 129 -6.84 15.46 15.89
N ALA A 130 -7.60 16.17 16.72
CA ALA A 130 -7.07 17.04 17.79
C ALA A 130 -6.99 16.34 19.15
N THR A 131 -7.68 15.21 19.32
CA THR A 131 -7.74 14.42 20.56
C THR A 131 -7.52 12.95 20.25
N THR A 132 -7.25 12.14 21.26
CA THR A 132 -7.14 10.68 21.11
C THR A 132 -8.45 10.10 20.61
N LEU A 133 -8.40 9.43 19.45
CA LEU A 133 -9.50 8.63 18.93
C LEU A 133 -9.61 7.34 19.74
N ARG A 134 -10.83 7.02 20.21
CA ARG A 134 -11.13 5.80 20.96
C ARG A 134 -12.15 4.96 20.21
N ILE A 135 -11.76 3.72 19.90
CA ILE A 135 -12.66 2.69 19.34
C ILE A 135 -12.73 1.59 20.39
N ASP A 136 -13.87 1.45 21.05
CA ASP A 136 -14.08 0.51 22.17
C ASP A 136 -13.83 -0.93 21.75
N HIS A 137 -14.33 -1.29 20.57
CA HIS A 137 -14.06 -2.57 19.94
C HIS A 137 -14.24 -2.48 18.43
N ALA A 138 -13.55 -3.38 17.73
CA ALA A 138 -13.62 -3.50 16.29
C ALA A 138 -13.68 -4.98 15.89
N SER A 139 -14.27 -5.27 14.73
CA SER A 139 -14.28 -6.61 14.16
C SER A 139 -14.21 -6.60 12.65
N VAL A 140 -13.80 -7.73 12.10
CA VAL A 140 -13.79 -8.00 10.67
C VAL A 140 -14.60 -9.26 10.37
N ALA A 141 -15.35 -9.28 9.27
CA ALA A 141 -16.13 -10.43 8.82
C ALA A 141 -16.27 -10.46 7.29
N LEU A 142 -16.57 -11.63 6.73
CA LEU A 142 -17.06 -11.72 5.36
C LEU A 142 -18.54 -11.32 5.32
N PRO A 143 -19.04 -10.79 4.18
CA PRO A 143 -20.47 -10.57 4.00
C PRO A 143 -21.25 -11.89 4.07
N ASP A 144 -22.49 -11.83 4.53
CA ASP A 144 -23.39 -12.98 4.51
C ASP A 144 -23.94 -13.20 3.08
N GLY A 145 -23.40 -14.22 2.40
CA GLY A 145 -23.84 -14.59 1.05
C GLY A 145 -25.28 -15.08 0.96
N SER A 146 -25.92 -15.43 2.08
CA SER A 146 -27.34 -15.82 2.12
C SER A 146 -28.30 -14.61 2.12
N GLN A 147 -27.78 -13.40 2.36
CA GLN A 147 -28.54 -12.14 2.41
C GLN A 147 -28.06 -11.13 1.36
N PRO A 148 -28.06 -11.46 0.05
CA PRO A 148 -27.46 -10.61 -0.98
C PRO A 148 -28.14 -9.24 -1.16
N SER A 149 -29.37 -9.07 -0.68
CA SER A 149 -30.09 -7.79 -0.71
C SER A 149 -29.78 -6.87 0.47
N ASP A 150 -29.14 -7.39 1.53
CA ASP A 150 -28.72 -6.59 2.68
C ASP A 150 -27.23 -6.28 2.56
N PRO A 151 -26.87 -5.04 2.21
CA PRO A 151 -25.48 -4.70 1.95
C PRO A 151 -24.66 -4.51 3.26
N THR A 152 -25.31 -4.67 4.42
CA THR A 152 -24.70 -4.58 5.75
C THR A 152 -24.53 -5.95 6.43
N ALA A 153 -25.06 -7.01 5.83
CA ALA A 153 -25.09 -8.33 6.44
C ALA A 153 -23.69 -8.95 6.51
N ILE A 154 -23.36 -9.55 7.65
CA ILE A 154 -22.09 -10.23 7.91
C ILE A 154 -22.32 -11.70 8.28
N ASP A 155 -21.44 -12.58 7.81
CA ASP A 155 -21.40 -13.96 8.27
C ASP A 155 -20.72 -14.00 9.65
N LEU A 156 -21.53 -14.22 10.69
CA LEU A 156 -21.07 -14.29 12.07
C LEU A 156 -20.04 -15.41 12.33
N ALA A 157 -20.05 -16.50 11.56
CA ALA A 157 -19.06 -17.57 11.70
C ALA A 157 -17.65 -17.12 11.28
N THR A 158 -17.59 -16.16 10.35
CA THR A 158 -16.33 -15.58 9.87
C THR A 158 -15.88 -14.37 10.69
N ARG A 159 -16.73 -13.84 11.57
CA ARG A 159 -16.43 -12.67 12.38
C ARG A 159 -15.22 -12.92 13.27
N ARG A 160 -14.29 -11.98 13.29
CA ARG A 160 -13.12 -11.96 14.15
C ARG A 160 -13.02 -10.61 14.84
N VAL A 161 -12.82 -10.64 16.16
CA VAL A 161 -12.53 -9.42 16.94
C VAL A 161 -11.12 -8.96 16.59
N LEU A 162 -10.96 -7.66 16.38
CA LEU A 162 -9.68 -7.03 16.18
C LEU A 162 -9.15 -6.58 17.54
N THR A 163 -7.85 -6.79 17.76
CA THR A 163 -7.16 -6.31 18.95
C THR A 163 -6.02 -5.37 18.59
N PHE A 164 -5.53 -4.64 19.58
CA PHE A 164 -4.51 -3.62 19.49
C PHE A 164 -3.56 -3.74 20.69
N ASP A 165 -2.34 -3.24 20.55
CA ASP A 165 -1.33 -3.21 21.61
C ASP A 165 -1.14 -4.55 22.34
N GLY A 166 -1.13 -5.67 21.60
CA GLY A 166 -0.89 -6.99 22.18
C GLY A 166 -2.11 -7.61 22.86
N GLY A 167 -3.32 -7.40 22.31
CA GLY A 167 -4.53 -8.13 22.69
C GLY A 167 -5.67 -7.30 23.29
N LYS A 168 -5.55 -5.97 23.36
CA LYS A 168 -6.62 -5.09 23.86
C LYS A 168 -7.70 -4.89 22.80
N THR A 169 -8.97 -4.90 23.19
CA THR A 169 -10.06 -4.57 22.25
C THR A 169 -10.20 -3.06 22.02
N LEU A 170 -9.90 -2.27 23.05
CA LEU A 170 -9.88 -0.81 22.97
C LEU A 170 -8.68 -0.36 22.14
N ALA A 171 -8.96 0.34 21.05
CA ALA A 171 -7.97 1.06 20.26
C ALA A 171 -7.91 2.52 20.72
N GLU A 172 -6.74 2.97 21.18
CA GLU A 172 -6.47 4.38 21.48
C GLU A 172 -5.46 4.91 20.46
N VAL A 173 -5.93 5.73 19.52
CA VAL A 173 -5.07 6.33 18.49
C VAL A 173 -4.79 7.78 18.87
N PRO A 174 -3.57 8.13 19.33
CA PRO A 174 -3.25 9.51 19.68
C PRO A 174 -3.48 10.48 18.53
N ALA A 175 -3.66 11.76 18.85
CA ALA A 175 -3.74 12.82 17.85
C ALA A 175 -2.46 12.86 17.02
N GLY A 176 -2.58 12.92 15.69
CA GLY A 176 -1.46 12.95 14.76
C GLY A 176 -0.91 11.57 14.34
N GLU A 177 -1.47 10.48 14.87
CA GLU A 177 -0.91 9.13 14.71
C GLU A 177 -1.79 8.17 13.90
N GLU A 178 -1.21 7.03 13.51
CA GLU A 178 -1.93 5.85 13.02
C GLU A 178 -1.65 4.65 13.92
N LEU A 179 -2.63 3.76 14.08
CA LEU A 179 -2.52 2.52 14.87
C LEU A 179 -2.83 1.30 13.99
N LEU A 180 -1.91 0.35 13.95
CA LEU A 180 -2.10 -0.93 13.23
C LEU A 180 -2.54 -2.00 14.22
N SER A 181 -3.65 -2.70 13.93
CA SER A 181 -4.14 -3.79 14.76
C SER A 181 -3.11 -4.91 14.91
N ASP A 182 -3.28 -5.74 15.93
CA ASP A 182 -2.61 -7.04 15.99
C ASP A 182 -3.07 -7.93 14.82
N PRO A 183 -2.26 -8.93 14.42
CA PRO A 183 -2.69 -9.97 13.49
C PRO A 183 -3.88 -10.75 13.99
N VAL A 184 -4.88 -10.97 13.14
CA VAL A 184 -5.95 -11.94 13.40
C VAL A 184 -6.01 -13.00 12.30
N ALA A 185 -6.11 -14.28 12.70
CA ALA A 185 -6.22 -15.39 11.76
C ALA A 185 -7.62 -15.42 11.12
N MET A 186 -7.66 -15.30 9.80
CA MET A 186 -8.88 -15.26 9.01
C MET A 186 -8.56 -15.63 7.57
N ALA A 187 -9.29 -16.60 7.00
CA ALA A 187 -9.24 -16.86 5.58
C ALA A 187 -9.95 -15.72 4.84
N VAL A 188 -9.19 -14.95 4.08
CA VAL A 188 -9.69 -13.82 3.29
C VAL A 188 -9.57 -14.16 1.81
N PRO A 189 -10.70 -14.27 1.09
CA PRO A 189 -10.64 -14.45 -0.35
C PRO A 189 -10.05 -13.22 -1.05
N LYS A 190 -9.40 -13.45 -2.20
CA LYS A 190 -8.98 -12.38 -3.10
C LYS A 190 -10.20 -11.85 -3.86
N LEU A 191 -10.17 -10.59 -4.27
CA LEU A 191 -11.25 -9.97 -5.04
C LEU A 191 -12.62 -10.23 -4.38
N SER A 192 -12.72 -10.07 -3.06
CA SER A 192 -13.94 -10.26 -2.30
C SER A 192 -14.21 -9.09 -1.39
N ASP A 193 -15.44 -8.96 -0.93
CA ASP A 193 -15.76 -7.93 0.04
C ASP A 193 -15.34 -8.37 1.43
N LEU A 194 -15.00 -7.39 2.26
CA LEU A 194 -14.67 -7.55 3.66
C LEU A 194 -15.37 -6.44 4.44
N MET A 195 -16.01 -6.81 5.54
CA MET A 195 -16.78 -5.91 6.39
C MET A 195 -16.00 -5.62 7.66
N ILE A 196 -15.73 -4.34 7.93
CA ILE A 196 -15.04 -3.89 9.14
C ILE A 196 -16.04 -3.09 9.97
N SER A 197 -16.36 -3.56 11.17
CA SER A 197 -17.22 -2.84 12.10
C SER A 197 -16.38 -2.18 13.18
N LEU A 198 -16.61 -0.89 13.43
CA LEU A 198 -15.95 -0.08 14.46
C LEU A 198 -17.03 0.51 15.38
N HIS A 199 -16.90 0.33 16.69
CA HIS A 199 -17.71 1.06 17.65
C HIS A 199 -16.86 2.12 18.36
N PHE A 200 -17.25 3.38 18.21
CA PHE A 200 -16.53 4.52 18.74
C PHE A 200 -16.91 4.78 20.20
N GLN A 201 -16.00 5.36 20.99
CA GLN A 201 -16.25 5.71 22.39
C GLN A 201 -16.08 7.21 22.62
N GLY A 202 -17.11 7.86 23.18
CA GLY A 202 -17.11 9.30 23.47
C GLY A 202 -17.27 10.19 22.23
N GLN A 203 -17.03 11.49 22.40
CA GLN A 203 -17.00 12.47 21.30
C GLN A 203 -15.85 12.13 20.35
N VAL A 204 -16.13 11.80 19.09
CA VAL A 204 -15.08 11.31 18.20
C VAL A 204 -14.54 12.27 17.16
N GLN A 205 -15.21 13.22 16.54
CA GLN A 205 -14.76 13.88 15.30
C GLN A 205 -14.26 12.89 14.22
N TYR A 206 -14.97 12.80 13.10
CA TYR A 206 -14.50 12.07 11.92
C TYR A 206 -13.35 12.78 11.19
N ALA A 207 -12.29 13.16 11.92
CA ALA A 207 -11.24 14.08 11.51
C ALA A 207 -10.43 13.59 10.32
N ASP A 208 -10.32 12.27 10.17
CA ASP A 208 -9.63 11.63 9.06
C ASP A 208 -10.67 11.04 8.12
N MET A 209 -10.71 11.54 6.88
CA MET A 209 -11.62 11.03 5.86
C MET A 209 -10.94 10.82 4.51
N HIS A 210 -11.63 10.07 3.67
CA HIS A 210 -11.45 10.13 2.23
C HIS A 210 -12.83 10.11 1.56
N MET A 211 -13.26 11.26 1.01
CA MET A 211 -14.53 11.40 0.31
C MET A 211 -14.37 11.14 -1.17
N ASN A 212 -15.43 10.64 -1.81
CA ASN A 212 -15.43 10.32 -3.24
C ASN A 212 -14.23 9.45 -3.64
N ALA A 213 -13.80 8.61 -2.70
CA ALA A 213 -12.85 7.55 -3.02
C ALA A 213 -13.42 6.76 -4.18
N ALA A 214 -12.53 6.06 -4.86
CA ALA A 214 -12.68 4.76 -5.50
C ALA A 214 -13.74 3.76 -4.94
N VAL A 215 -14.46 4.09 -3.87
CA VAL A 215 -15.61 3.39 -3.30
C VAL A 215 -16.86 4.26 -3.52
N PRO A 216 -17.60 4.13 -4.62
CA PRO A 216 -18.95 4.63 -4.61
C PRO A 216 -19.79 3.82 -3.63
N LEU A 217 -20.57 4.60 -2.88
CA LEU A 217 -21.58 4.23 -1.92
C LEU A 217 -22.47 3.02 -2.27
N PRO A 218 -22.99 2.36 -1.23
CA PRO A 218 -22.58 2.52 0.16
C PRO A 218 -21.44 1.57 0.54
N GLY A 219 -20.26 2.15 0.79
CA GLY A 219 -19.13 1.46 1.41
C GLY A 219 -18.99 1.76 2.90
N PHE A 220 -19.85 2.64 3.45
CA PHE A 220 -19.78 3.11 4.83
C PHE A 220 -21.20 3.33 5.37
N TYR A 221 -21.54 2.60 6.43
CA TYR A 221 -22.83 2.61 7.11
C TYR A 221 -22.64 3.12 8.53
N VAL A 222 -23.47 4.07 8.97
CA VAL A 222 -23.34 4.71 10.28
C VAL A 222 -24.63 4.56 11.05
N VAL A 223 -24.56 3.96 12.23
CA VAL A 223 -25.64 3.94 13.21
C VAL A 223 -25.24 4.87 14.34
N ARG A 224 -26.05 5.92 14.54
CA ARG A 224 -25.76 6.97 15.52
C ARG A 224 -26.03 6.51 16.94
N ASN A 225 -25.13 6.87 17.86
CA ASN A 225 -25.29 6.74 19.32
C ASN A 225 -25.74 5.35 19.81
N ARG A 226 -25.34 4.27 19.12
CA ARG A 226 -25.72 2.90 19.46
C ARG A 226 -24.59 1.95 19.13
N ASP A 227 -24.33 1.02 20.03
CA ASP A 227 -23.54 -0.16 19.73
C ASP A 227 -24.40 -1.20 19.03
N VAL A 228 -24.09 -1.43 17.74
CA VAL A 228 -24.64 -2.52 16.93
C VAL A 228 -23.52 -3.20 16.13
N ALA A 229 -22.26 -3.04 16.56
CA ALA A 229 -21.11 -3.48 15.79
C ALA A 229 -21.03 -5.00 15.66
N ALA A 230 -21.54 -5.72 16.68
CA ALA A 230 -21.62 -7.17 16.72
C ALA A 230 -22.83 -7.76 15.97
N GLU A 231 -23.80 -6.94 15.54
CA GLU A 231 -25.04 -7.40 14.94
C GLU A 231 -24.84 -7.96 13.53
N ALA A 232 -25.54 -9.05 13.21
CA ALA A 232 -25.43 -9.72 11.91
C ALA A 232 -25.84 -8.80 10.75
N SER A 233 -26.79 -7.89 10.98
CA SER A 233 -27.35 -7.00 9.97
C SER A 233 -27.69 -5.65 10.59
N LEU A 234 -27.17 -4.57 10.02
CA LEU A 234 -27.58 -3.22 10.43
C LEU A 234 -28.99 -2.91 9.90
N SER A 235 -29.32 -3.39 8.70
CA SER A 235 -30.66 -3.24 8.10
C SER A 235 -31.76 -3.82 8.99
N ALA A 236 -31.51 -4.92 9.70
CA ALA A 236 -32.50 -5.54 10.58
C ALA A 236 -32.65 -4.81 11.92
N VAL A 237 -31.55 -4.38 12.54
CA VAL A 237 -31.52 -3.87 13.93
C VAL A 237 -31.54 -2.34 14.03
N ALA A 238 -31.18 -1.65 12.95
CA ALA A 238 -31.07 -0.20 12.84
C ALA A 238 -31.31 0.26 11.39
N PRO A 239 -32.50 0.02 10.80
CA PRO A 239 -32.80 0.31 9.39
C PRO A 239 -32.68 1.79 8.99
N ALA A 240 -32.62 2.70 9.96
CA ALA A 240 -32.39 4.13 9.76
C ALA A 240 -30.90 4.52 9.79
N PHE A 241 -29.99 3.59 9.50
CA PHE A 241 -28.57 3.90 9.37
C PHE A 241 -28.32 4.92 8.25
N GLU A 242 -27.31 5.76 8.44
CA GLU A 242 -26.84 6.70 7.43
C GLU A 242 -25.82 6.03 6.52
N THR A 243 -25.65 6.58 5.31
CA THR A 243 -24.64 6.11 4.36
C THR A 243 -23.76 7.26 3.87
N PHE A 244 -22.45 7.02 3.72
CA PHE A 244 -21.49 8.04 3.29
C PHE A 244 -20.58 7.61 2.14
N ASN A 245 -20.32 8.53 1.20
CA ASN A 245 -19.42 8.33 0.05
C ASN A 245 -17.97 8.55 0.44
N GLY A 246 -17.45 7.62 1.23
CA GLY A 246 -16.09 7.68 1.68
C GLY A 246 -15.80 6.68 2.77
N VAL A 247 -14.67 6.90 3.43
CA VAL A 247 -14.24 6.13 4.58
C VAL A 247 -13.67 7.10 5.62
N PHE A 248 -13.90 6.80 6.88
CA PHE A 248 -13.39 7.57 8.01
C PHE A 248 -12.51 6.69 8.88
N HIS A 249 -11.38 7.23 9.33
CA HIS A 249 -10.41 6.59 10.22
C HIS A 249 -9.84 5.21 9.82
N LEU A 250 -10.24 4.59 8.71
CA LEU A 250 -9.67 3.34 8.20
C LEU A 250 -8.78 3.65 6.99
N SER A 251 -7.46 3.63 7.18
CA SER A 251 -6.50 4.00 6.12
C SER A 251 -5.99 2.80 5.32
N GLU A 252 -5.97 1.61 5.89
CA GLU A 252 -5.42 0.41 5.25
C GLU A 252 -5.99 -0.88 5.82
N VAL A 253 -6.09 -1.89 4.95
CA VAL A 253 -6.27 -3.29 5.34
C VAL A 253 -5.13 -4.09 4.73
N LYS A 254 -4.40 -4.85 5.57
CA LYS A 254 -3.36 -5.80 5.14
C LYS A 254 -3.85 -7.23 5.32
N VAL A 255 -3.42 -8.11 4.43
CA VAL A 255 -3.61 -9.56 4.55
C VAL A 255 -2.27 -10.28 4.62
N LEU A 256 -2.22 -11.42 5.31
CA LEU A 256 -1.06 -12.30 5.31
C LEU A 256 -1.10 -13.17 4.04
N ALA A 257 -0.42 -12.70 2.99
CA ALA A 257 -0.42 -13.29 1.66
C ALA A 257 0.85 -14.13 1.41
N PRO A 258 0.90 -14.96 0.35
CA PRO A 258 2.14 -15.63 -0.05
C PRO A 258 3.30 -14.65 -0.27
N GLU A 259 4.53 -15.01 0.10
CA GLU A 259 5.71 -14.13 0.01
C GLU A 259 5.91 -13.52 -1.38
N LYS A 260 5.60 -14.26 -2.45
CA LYS A 260 5.69 -13.80 -3.85
C LYS A 260 4.72 -12.67 -4.23
N THR A 261 3.80 -12.29 -3.34
CA THR A 261 2.80 -11.26 -3.61
C THR A 261 3.46 -9.91 -3.83
N ARG A 262 3.17 -9.25 -4.96
CA ARG A 262 3.54 -7.84 -5.18
C ARG A 262 2.58 -6.93 -4.41
N VAL A 263 3.07 -5.79 -3.94
CA VAL A 263 2.25 -4.73 -3.34
C VAL A 263 2.51 -3.45 -4.12
N VAL A 264 1.49 -2.99 -4.85
CA VAL A 264 1.53 -1.73 -5.60
C VAL A 264 0.80 -0.66 -4.80
N VAL A 265 1.46 0.47 -4.56
CA VAL A 265 0.75 1.70 -4.15
C VAL A 265 0.60 2.59 -5.39
N ALA A 266 -0.64 2.76 -5.83
CA ALA A 266 -1.00 3.72 -6.86
C ALA A 266 -1.19 5.09 -6.21
N VAL A 267 -0.33 6.05 -6.53
CA VAL A 267 -0.33 7.37 -5.90
C VAL A 267 -0.53 8.46 -6.94
N GLY A 268 -1.33 9.46 -6.59
CA GLY A 268 -1.62 10.54 -7.51
C GLY A 268 -2.75 11.44 -7.08
N GLU A 269 -3.44 11.96 -8.08
CA GLU A 269 -4.54 12.91 -7.95
C GLU A 269 -5.91 12.28 -8.23
N SER A 270 -6.89 13.05 -8.71
CA SER A 270 -8.30 12.64 -8.89
C SER A 270 -8.49 11.47 -9.85
N ILE A 271 -7.67 11.38 -10.90
CA ILE A 271 -7.71 10.25 -11.85
C ILE A 271 -7.36 8.94 -11.14
N THR A 272 -6.31 8.96 -10.31
CA THR A 272 -5.92 7.80 -9.48
C THR A 272 -6.91 7.53 -8.36
N ALA A 273 -7.43 8.58 -7.72
CA ALA A 273 -8.48 8.46 -6.71
C ALA A 273 -9.74 7.80 -7.26
N GLY A 274 -9.98 7.91 -8.57
CA GLY A 274 -11.14 7.35 -9.26
C GLY A 274 -12.36 8.27 -9.23
N TYR A 275 -12.18 9.58 -9.41
CA TYR A 275 -13.24 10.60 -9.31
C TYR A 275 -14.56 10.24 -10.02
N SER A 276 -14.48 9.68 -11.22
CA SER A 276 -15.63 9.29 -12.05
C SER A 276 -15.93 7.79 -12.02
N ALA A 277 -15.30 7.04 -11.12
CA ALA A 277 -15.55 5.61 -10.94
C ALA A 277 -16.98 5.36 -10.44
N VAL A 278 -17.66 4.38 -11.05
CA VAL A 278 -19.06 4.03 -10.72
C VAL A 278 -19.19 2.83 -9.77
N GLY A 279 -18.08 2.13 -9.47
CA GLY A 279 -18.03 0.96 -8.59
C GLY A 279 -16.71 0.87 -7.81
N ILE A 280 -16.67 0.08 -6.72
CA ILE A 280 -15.46 -0.18 -5.91
C ILE A 280 -14.32 -0.90 -6.68
N GLN A 281 -14.63 -1.34 -7.90
CA GLN A 281 -13.70 -2.03 -8.81
C GLN A 281 -13.47 -1.28 -10.12
N SER A 282 -14.03 -0.08 -10.28
CA SER A 282 -13.92 0.75 -11.48
C SER A 282 -12.71 1.71 -11.52
N PRO A 283 -12.07 2.11 -10.41
CA PRO A 283 -10.82 2.86 -10.46
C PRO A 283 -9.73 2.05 -11.14
N TRP A 284 -8.86 2.71 -11.91
CA TRP A 284 -7.81 2.01 -12.65
C TRP A 284 -6.89 1.14 -11.76
N PRO A 285 -6.56 1.51 -10.49
CA PRO A 285 -5.77 0.62 -9.62
C PRO A 285 -6.54 -0.65 -9.24
N ALA A 286 -7.86 -0.56 -9.09
CA ALA A 286 -8.71 -1.70 -8.78
C ALA A 286 -8.82 -2.64 -9.99
N VAL A 287 -8.94 -2.09 -11.21
CA VAL A 287 -8.92 -2.85 -12.47
C VAL A 287 -7.61 -3.61 -12.63
N LEU A 288 -6.46 -2.95 -12.39
CA LEU A 288 -5.14 -3.59 -12.35
C LEU A 288 -5.14 -4.79 -11.40
N SER A 289 -5.65 -4.61 -10.17
CA SER A 289 -5.69 -5.68 -9.17
C SER A 289 -6.58 -6.85 -9.59
N LYS A 290 -7.73 -6.56 -10.23
CA LYS A 290 -8.68 -7.56 -10.75
C LYS A 290 -8.05 -8.42 -11.83
N LEU A 291 -7.37 -7.80 -12.80
CA LEU A 291 -6.70 -8.52 -13.89
C LEU A 291 -5.55 -9.38 -13.38
N ALA A 292 -4.71 -8.84 -12.50
CA ALA A 292 -3.59 -9.59 -11.93
C ALA A 292 -4.06 -10.81 -11.14
N ASN A 293 -4.92 -10.60 -10.15
CA ASN A 293 -5.40 -11.68 -9.29
C ASN A 293 -6.28 -12.68 -10.05
N GLY A 294 -7.05 -12.23 -11.05
CA GLY A 294 -7.82 -13.10 -11.95
C GLY A 294 -6.93 -14.00 -12.82
N SER A 295 -5.74 -13.52 -13.18
CA SER A 295 -4.74 -14.24 -14.00
C SER A 295 -3.74 -15.06 -13.17
N GLY A 296 -3.96 -15.21 -11.86
CA GLY A 296 -3.09 -15.98 -10.97
C GLY A 296 -1.83 -15.26 -10.49
N GLU A 297 -1.70 -13.94 -10.76
CA GLU A 297 -0.61 -13.09 -10.29
C GLU A 297 -1.01 -12.40 -8.99
N PRO A 298 -0.50 -12.83 -7.81
CA PRO A 298 -0.94 -12.25 -6.54
C PRO A 298 -0.47 -10.81 -6.41
N LEU A 299 -1.44 -9.88 -6.37
CA LEU A 299 -1.18 -8.45 -6.34
C LEU A 299 -2.05 -7.77 -5.29
N GLY A 300 -1.42 -7.27 -4.23
CA GLY A 300 -2.03 -6.29 -3.33
C GLY A 300 -1.96 -4.90 -3.95
N VAL A 301 -3.04 -4.13 -3.90
CA VAL A 301 -3.07 -2.74 -4.37
C VAL A 301 -3.62 -1.82 -3.29
N GLY A 302 -2.84 -0.78 -2.98
CA GLY A 302 -3.29 0.38 -2.22
C GLY A 302 -3.56 1.57 -3.15
N ASN A 303 -4.72 2.21 -3.02
CA ASN A 303 -5.03 3.45 -3.76
C ASN A 303 -4.79 4.66 -2.85
N ALA A 304 -3.71 5.38 -3.14
CA ALA A 304 -3.30 6.60 -2.46
C ALA A 304 -3.55 7.85 -3.31
N GLY A 305 -4.46 7.81 -4.29
CA GLY A 305 -4.89 8.99 -5.02
C GLY A 305 -5.77 9.90 -4.17
N ILE A 306 -5.61 11.23 -4.24
CA ILE A 306 -6.51 12.22 -3.61
C ILE A 306 -6.97 13.20 -4.68
N SER A 307 -8.28 13.41 -4.83
CA SER A 307 -8.81 14.34 -5.82
C SER A 307 -8.29 15.76 -5.60
N GLY A 308 -7.83 16.43 -6.67
CA GLY A 308 -7.28 17.79 -6.60
C GLY A 308 -5.92 17.90 -5.89
N ASN A 309 -5.24 16.79 -5.59
CA ASN A 309 -3.95 16.83 -4.90
C ASN A 309 -2.86 17.48 -5.78
N SER A 310 -2.00 18.25 -5.14
CA SER A 310 -0.84 18.93 -5.74
C SER A 310 0.43 18.31 -5.17
N MET A 311 1.51 18.27 -5.96
CA MET A 311 2.77 17.77 -5.43
C MET A 311 3.46 18.74 -4.45
N PHE A 312 3.06 20.00 -4.47
CA PHE A 312 3.76 21.09 -3.76
C PHE A 312 2.91 21.70 -2.66
N ASN A 313 1.60 21.80 -2.87
CA ASN A 313 0.71 22.59 -2.04
C ASN A 313 -0.36 21.71 -1.40
N ALA A 314 -0.76 22.06 -0.19
CA ALA A 314 -2.00 21.56 0.38
C ALA A 314 -3.19 22.07 -0.45
N ASN A 315 -4.14 21.18 -0.73
CA ASN A 315 -5.42 21.50 -1.39
C ASN A 315 -6.54 20.72 -0.68
N ASN A 316 -7.22 19.79 -1.37
CA ASN A 316 -8.18 18.88 -0.73
C ASN A 316 -7.55 17.98 0.35
N GLY A 317 -6.22 17.84 0.35
CA GLY A 317 -5.44 17.20 1.40
C GLY A 317 -4.01 17.75 1.43
N PRO A 318 -3.12 17.20 2.29
CA PRO A 318 -1.70 17.56 2.29
C PRO A 318 -1.07 17.36 0.91
N SER A 319 0.00 18.10 0.61
CA SER A 319 0.71 17.92 -0.66
C SER A 319 1.17 16.46 -0.82
N LEU A 320 1.36 15.99 -2.06
CA LEU A 320 1.92 14.66 -2.28
C LEU A 320 3.27 14.51 -1.57
N PHE A 321 4.08 15.57 -1.54
CA PHE A 321 5.33 15.59 -0.80
C PHE A 321 5.16 15.28 0.68
N ASP A 322 4.26 16.00 1.37
CA ASP A 322 4.08 15.85 2.82
C ASP A 322 3.52 14.48 3.20
N ARG A 323 2.71 13.89 2.31
CA ARG A 323 2.06 12.60 2.58
C ARG A 323 2.79 11.40 2.00
N PHE A 324 3.84 11.57 1.18
CA PHE A 324 4.49 10.45 0.48
C PHE A 324 5.01 9.38 1.46
N GLN A 325 5.64 9.80 2.55
CA GLN A 325 6.12 8.87 3.58
C GLN A 325 4.98 8.07 4.23
N ARG A 326 3.85 8.73 4.57
CA ARG A 326 2.72 8.16 5.31
C ARG A 326 1.76 7.34 4.44
N ASP A 327 1.53 7.78 3.21
CA ASP A 327 0.54 7.16 2.31
C ASP A 327 1.20 6.18 1.34
N VAL A 328 2.52 6.21 1.15
CA VAL A 328 3.22 5.33 0.20
C VAL A 328 4.26 4.48 0.90
N LEU A 329 5.29 5.09 1.48
CA LEU A 329 6.46 4.34 1.95
C LEU A 329 6.17 3.49 3.20
N SER A 330 5.31 3.94 4.11
CA SER A 330 4.92 3.19 5.31
C SER A 330 4.00 1.99 5.05
N ARG A 331 3.59 1.79 3.79
CA ARG A 331 2.73 0.66 3.35
C ARG A 331 3.54 -0.54 2.86
N ASP A 332 4.87 -0.46 2.94
CA ASP A 332 5.81 -1.49 2.51
C ASP A 332 5.58 -1.98 1.05
N PRO A 333 5.41 -1.06 0.07
CA PRO A 333 5.17 -1.46 -1.31
C PRO A 333 6.41 -2.14 -1.91
N THR A 334 6.18 -3.04 -2.87
CA THR A 334 7.24 -3.49 -3.79
C THR A 334 7.36 -2.57 -4.99
N ASP A 335 6.25 -1.88 -5.30
CA ASP A 335 6.07 -1.10 -6.51
C ASP A 335 5.24 0.16 -6.21
N ILE A 336 5.60 1.27 -6.84
CA ILE A 336 4.84 2.51 -6.84
C ILE A 336 4.45 2.81 -8.27
N ILE A 337 3.20 3.19 -8.51
CA ILE A 337 2.78 3.82 -9.76
C ILE A 337 2.39 5.25 -9.44
N ILE A 338 3.14 6.23 -9.96
CA ILE A 338 2.87 7.65 -9.74
C ILE A 338 2.26 8.28 -11.00
N LEU A 339 1.10 8.92 -10.83
CA LEU A 339 0.42 9.69 -11.86
C LEU A 339 -0.05 11.01 -11.24
N ALA A 340 0.70 12.10 -11.46
CA ALA A 340 0.43 13.38 -10.83
C ALA A 340 1.04 14.56 -11.61
N GLY A 341 0.67 15.77 -11.22
CA GLY A 341 1.31 17.00 -11.71
C GLY A 341 0.40 17.85 -12.58
N ASP A 342 -0.78 17.35 -12.97
CA ASP A 342 -1.72 18.10 -13.80
C ASP A 342 -2.27 19.31 -13.02
N ASN A 343 -2.57 19.13 -11.73
CA ASN A 343 -2.99 20.22 -10.82
C ASN A 343 -1.89 21.26 -10.54
N ASP A 344 -0.63 20.94 -10.83
CA ASP A 344 0.51 21.82 -10.55
C ASP A 344 0.84 22.73 -11.74
N LEU A 345 0.35 22.41 -12.94
CA LEU A 345 0.70 23.10 -14.19
C LEU A 345 0.50 24.62 -14.09
N SER A 346 -0.60 25.10 -13.50
CA SER A 346 -0.87 26.55 -13.43
C SER A 346 0.04 27.32 -12.47
N LYS A 347 0.73 26.64 -11.55
CA LYS A 347 1.47 27.26 -10.44
C LYS A 347 2.97 26.93 -10.42
N SER A 348 3.40 25.92 -11.18
CA SER A 348 4.77 25.43 -11.17
C SER A 348 5.35 25.32 -12.58
N SER A 349 6.66 25.48 -12.69
CA SER A 349 7.36 25.20 -13.94
C SER A 349 7.46 23.70 -14.19
N ALA A 350 7.65 23.29 -15.45
CA ALA A 350 7.92 21.89 -15.76
C ALA A 350 9.20 21.39 -15.08
N ALA A 351 10.22 22.25 -14.93
CA ALA A 351 11.46 21.90 -14.25
C ALA A 351 11.22 21.57 -12.77
N ASP A 352 10.40 22.37 -12.06
CA ASP A 352 10.09 22.12 -10.65
C ASP A 352 9.35 20.79 -10.48
N ILE A 353 8.36 20.51 -11.35
CA ILE A 353 7.60 19.26 -11.34
C ILE A 353 8.53 18.06 -11.61
N ILE A 354 9.46 18.18 -12.55
CA ILE A 354 10.46 17.14 -12.84
C ILE A 354 11.39 16.90 -11.64
N GLU A 355 11.89 17.97 -10.99
CA GLU A 355 12.71 17.81 -9.78
C GLU A 355 11.94 17.16 -8.63
N ARG A 356 10.64 17.45 -8.51
CA ARG A 356 9.77 16.80 -7.55
C ARG A 356 9.59 15.30 -7.85
N TYR A 357 9.44 14.93 -9.12
CA TYR A 357 9.45 13.51 -9.52
C TYR A 357 10.76 12.82 -9.13
N LYS A 358 11.90 13.44 -9.42
CA LYS A 358 13.22 12.88 -9.05
C LYS A 358 13.35 12.64 -7.56
N TYR A 359 12.85 13.56 -6.73
CA TYR A 359 12.79 13.38 -5.28
C TYR A 359 12.04 12.10 -4.87
N PHE A 360 10.84 11.87 -5.42
CA PHE A 360 10.07 10.65 -5.13
C PHE A 360 10.77 9.37 -5.61
N ILE A 361 11.41 9.45 -6.78
CA ILE A 361 12.18 8.34 -7.34
C ILE A 361 13.38 8.00 -6.45
N ASP A 362 14.12 9.00 -5.98
CA ASP A 362 15.28 8.78 -5.11
C ASP A 362 14.88 8.16 -3.77
N LEU A 363 13.74 8.58 -3.19
CA LEU A 363 13.18 7.94 -2.00
C LEU A 363 12.80 6.48 -2.24
N ALA A 364 12.11 6.19 -3.36
CA ALA A 364 11.72 4.82 -3.71
C ALA A 364 12.95 3.92 -3.91
N ARG A 365 13.95 4.39 -4.67
CA ARG A 365 15.21 3.68 -4.93
C ARG A 365 16.01 3.44 -3.66
N PHE A 366 16.10 4.44 -2.77
CA PHE A 366 16.76 4.28 -1.47
C PHE A 366 16.12 3.15 -0.63
N ARG A 367 14.80 2.99 -0.74
CA ARG A 367 14.03 1.92 -0.10
C ARG A 367 13.97 0.61 -0.91
N LYS A 368 14.62 0.56 -2.09
CA LYS A 368 14.58 -0.58 -3.04
C LYS A 368 13.16 -0.91 -3.52
N ILE A 369 12.34 0.11 -3.69
CA ILE A 369 10.98 0.02 -4.23
C ILE A 369 11.06 0.42 -5.70
N ARG A 370 10.45 -0.37 -6.58
CA ARG A 370 10.34 0.00 -8.00
C ARG A 370 9.34 1.14 -8.16
N ILE A 371 9.64 2.10 -9.02
CA ILE A 371 8.74 3.22 -9.30
C ILE A 371 8.47 3.34 -10.80
N HIS A 372 7.19 3.32 -11.14
CA HIS A 372 6.67 3.43 -12.49
C HIS A 372 6.05 4.81 -12.69
N GLY A 373 6.42 5.48 -13.79
CA GLY A 373 5.88 6.77 -14.18
C GLY A 373 4.65 6.61 -15.07
N GLY A 374 3.50 7.11 -14.63
CA GLY A 374 2.33 7.26 -15.49
C GLY A 374 2.47 8.53 -16.34
N VAL A 375 2.41 8.39 -17.66
CA VAL A 375 2.37 9.55 -18.56
C VAL A 375 1.03 10.24 -18.37
N ASN A 376 1.06 11.52 -17.99
CA ASN A 376 -0.13 12.29 -17.61
C ASN A 376 -1.15 12.33 -18.75
N THR A 377 -2.43 12.19 -18.41
CA THR A 377 -3.50 12.18 -19.41
C THR A 377 -3.65 13.54 -20.10
N PRO A 378 -4.25 13.61 -21.30
CA PRO A 378 -4.33 14.87 -22.04
C PRO A 378 -5.12 15.96 -21.31
N ILE A 379 -4.66 17.21 -21.44
CA ILE A 379 -5.28 18.39 -20.78
C ILE A 379 -6.02 19.33 -21.74
N GLY A 380 -5.93 19.08 -23.05
CA GLY A 380 -6.57 19.89 -24.08
C GLY A 380 -8.09 19.86 -23.97
N ASP A 381 -8.74 20.91 -24.48
CA ASP A 381 -10.19 20.95 -24.61
C ASP A 381 -10.68 19.73 -25.41
N ILE A 382 -11.82 19.17 -24.99
CA ILE A 382 -12.33 17.91 -25.52
C ILE A 382 -13.47 18.15 -26.50
N VAL A 383 -13.88 17.10 -27.22
CA VAL A 383 -15.08 17.12 -28.07
C VAL A 383 -16.23 16.54 -27.28
N GLY A 384 -17.23 17.38 -27.01
CA GLY A 384 -18.49 17.04 -26.38
C GLY A 384 -19.25 15.96 -27.13
N VAL A 385 -20.21 15.32 -26.44
CA VAL A 385 -21.11 14.32 -27.05
C VAL A 385 -21.95 14.88 -28.20
N ASP A 386 -22.15 16.20 -28.21
CA ASP A 386 -22.85 16.96 -29.25
C ASP A 386 -21.90 17.43 -30.38
N GLY A 387 -20.63 17.05 -30.33
CA GLY A 387 -19.60 17.44 -31.30
C GLY A 387 -18.97 18.80 -31.04
N ASN A 388 -19.43 19.56 -30.05
CA ASN A 388 -18.90 20.90 -29.75
C ASN A 388 -17.69 20.83 -28.80
N PRO A 389 -16.74 21.78 -28.88
CA PRO A 389 -15.65 21.85 -27.92
C PRO A 389 -16.15 22.07 -26.48
N VAL A 390 -15.63 21.30 -25.53
CA VAL A 390 -15.89 21.46 -24.09
C VAL A 390 -14.58 21.82 -23.40
N PRO A 391 -14.48 23.03 -22.80
CA PRO A 391 -13.27 23.44 -22.09
C PRO A 391 -12.97 22.54 -20.89
N THR A 392 -11.70 22.13 -20.73
CA THR A 392 -11.26 21.42 -19.52
C THR A 392 -10.99 22.37 -18.35
N GLY A 393 -10.71 23.65 -18.66
CA GLY A 393 -10.22 24.63 -17.70
C GLY A 393 -8.72 24.50 -17.38
N TYR A 394 -8.04 23.48 -17.92
CA TYR A 394 -6.59 23.27 -17.76
C TYR A 394 -5.80 23.73 -18.99
N TYR A 395 -6.42 23.71 -20.17
CA TYR A 395 -5.75 24.08 -21.40
C TYR A 395 -5.39 25.57 -21.46
N THR A 396 -4.10 25.83 -21.59
CA THR A 396 -3.51 27.07 -22.12
C THR A 396 -2.27 26.68 -22.92
N ALA A 397 -1.81 27.51 -23.85
CA ALA A 397 -0.57 27.23 -24.58
C ALA A 397 0.63 27.02 -23.64
N SER A 398 0.67 27.75 -22.51
CA SER A 398 1.69 27.58 -21.47
C SER A 398 1.58 26.22 -20.76
N ASN A 399 0.37 25.83 -20.35
CA ASN A 399 0.17 24.54 -19.68
C ASN A 399 0.41 23.35 -20.61
N ASP A 400 0.00 23.42 -21.88
CA ASP A 400 0.26 22.38 -22.88
C ASP A 400 1.76 22.21 -23.14
N ALA A 401 2.51 23.31 -23.25
CA ALA A 401 3.97 23.26 -23.38
C ALA A 401 4.64 22.57 -22.17
N LYS A 402 4.23 22.91 -20.94
CA LYS A 402 4.73 22.27 -19.71
C LYS A 402 4.34 20.79 -19.64
N TRP A 403 3.08 20.47 -19.93
CA TRP A 403 2.57 19.09 -19.95
C TRP A 403 3.34 18.21 -20.94
N ARG A 404 3.61 18.72 -22.16
CA ARG A 404 4.43 18.01 -23.16
C ARG A 404 5.85 17.78 -22.66
N GLN A 405 6.47 18.80 -22.07
CA GLN A 405 7.83 18.69 -21.54
C GLN A 405 7.92 17.64 -20.41
N ILE A 406 6.95 17.63 -19.49
CA ILE A 406 6.91 16.67 -18.39
C ILE A 406 6.69 15.25 -18.94
N ASN A 407 5.73 15.06 -19.84
CA ASN A 407 5.43 13.75 -20.41
C ASN A 407 6.56 13.20 -21.28
N ASP A 408 7.23 14.05 -22.06
CA ASP A 408 8.42 13.64 -22.81
C ASP A 408 9.54 13.19 -21.86
N TRP A 409 9.77 13.93 -20.78
CA TRP A 409 10.74 13.54 -19.75
C TRP A 409 10.37 12.22 -19.07
N ILE A 410 9.10 12.01 -18.69
CA ILE A 410 8.63 10.73 -18.11
C ILE A 410 8.95 9.57 -19.07
N LYS A 411 8.68 9.76 -20.37
CA LYS A 411 8.84 8.71 -21.39
C LYS A 411 10.30 8.38 -21.72
N THR A 412 11.15 9.39 -21.81
CA THR A 412 12.47 9.24 -22.47
C THR A 412 13.67 9.31 -21.53
N SER A 413 13.49 9.82 -20.32
CA SER A 413 14.62 10.15 -19.44
C SER A 413 15.35 8.94 -18.83
N GLY A 414 14.71 7.77 -18.79
CA GLY A 414 15.24 6.57 -18.12
C GLY A 414 15.27 6.66 -16.59
N TYR A 415 14.55 7.62 -15.99
CA TYR A 415 14.50 7.78 -14.54
C TYR A 415 13.55 6.80 -13.83
N PHE A 416 12.56 6.22 -14.52
CA PHE A 416 11.62 5.26 -13.94
C PHE A 416 12.04 3.81 -14.23
N ASP A 417 11.65 2.88 -13.35
CA ASP A 417 11.84 1.44 -13.58
C ASP A 417 10.89 0.90 -14.66
N GLY A 418 9.83 1.64 -14.97
CA GLY A 418 8.97 1.44 -16.13
C GLY A 418 8.04 2.63 -16.37
N VAL A 419 7.52 2.75 -17.58
CA VAL A 419 6.63 3.85 -17.98
C VAL A 419 5.29 3.29 -18.44
N ILE A 420 4.20 3.87 -17.94
CA ILE A 420 2.83 3.51 -18.30
C ILE A 420 2.22 4.67 -19.08
N ASP A 421 2.12 4.53 -20.41
CA ASP A 421 1.67 5.61 -21.31
C ASP A 421 0.13 5.76 -21.32
N PHE A 422 -0.43 6.21 -20.20
CA PHE A 422 -1.87 6.43 -20.08
C PHE A 422 -2.38 7.46 -21.11
N ALA A 423 -1.59 8.49 -21.40
CA ALA A 423 -1.93 9.54 -22.36
C ALA A 423 -2.31 8.99 -23.73
N THR A 424 -1.52 8.04 -24.25
CA THR A 424 -1.73 7.46 -25.58
C THR A 424 -3.02 6.66 -25.67
N VAL A 425 -3.37 5.89 -24.63
CA VAL A 425 -4.52 4.98 -24.68
C VAL A 425 -5.87 5.66 -24.40
N VAL A 426 -5.85 6.89 -23.86
CA VAL A 426 -7.06 7.66 -23.53
C VAL A 426 -7.22 8.95 -24.34
N GLY A 427 -6.18 9.36 -25.07
CA GLY A 427 -6.18 10.58 -25.87
C GLY A 427 -6.81 10.44 -27.25
N ASN A 428 -7.21 11.58 -27.83
CA ASN A 428 -7.69 11.69 -29.20
C ASN A 428 -6.60 12.23 -30.13
N PRO A 429 -5.88 11.38 -30.88
CA PRO A 429 -4.77 11.82 -31.73
C PRO A 429 -5.20 12.74 -32.88
N ASP A 430 -6.48 12.70 -33.28
CA ASP A 430 -7.03 13.52 -34.37
C ASP A 430 -7.38 14.95 -33.92
N ARG A 431 -7.07 15.31 -32.67
CA ARG A 431 -7.33 16.63 -32.09
C ARG A 431 -6.06 17.26 -31.59
N MET A 432 -5.84 18.51 -31.98
CA MET A 432 -4.78 19.37 -31.47
C MET A 432 -5.40 20.69 -31.00
N PRO A 433 -5.17 21.11 -29.75
CA PRO A 433 -4.40 20.46 -28.68
C PRO A 433 -4.93 19.08 -28.27
N LEU A 434 -4.08 18.20 -27.75
CA LEU A 434 -4.45 16.82 -27.43
C LEU A 434 -5.46 16.80 -26.27
N GLY A 435 -6.66 16.29 -26.52
CA GLY A 435 -7.72 16.10 -25.52
C GLY A 435 -8.03 14.62 -25.29
N ILE A 436 -8.80 14.31 -24.25
CA ILE A 436 -9.31 12.95 -23.98
C ILE A 436 -10.27 12.54 -25.12
N ALA A 437 -10.22 11.27 -25.52
CA ALA A 437 -11.15 10.71 -26.50
C ALA A 437 -12.60 10.75 -26.00
N THR A 438 -13.55 11.05 -26.90
CA THR A 438 -14.98 11.19 -26.58
C THR A 438 -15.55 9.96 -25.86
N ALA A 439 -15.08 8.74 -26.18
CA ALA A 439 -15.56 7.53 -25.50
C ALA A 439 -14.98 7.32 -24.09
N CYS A 440 -13.93 8.05 -23.71
CA CYS A 440 -13.17 7.88 -22.48
C CYS A 440 -13.44 8.95 -21.42
N TYR A 441 -14.00 10.12 -21.78
CA TYR A 441 -14.21 11.21 -20.82
C TYR A 441 -15.56 11.12 -20.10
N ASP A 442 -15.65 11.75 -18.93
CA ASP A 442 -16.91 11.98 -18.21
C ASP A 442 -17.52 13.34 -18.61
N PRO A 443 -18.73 13.38 -19.23
CA PRO A 443 -19.39 14.63 -19.59
C PRO A 443 -19.68 15.59 -18.44
N ARG A 444 -19.69 15.10 -17.20
CA ARG A 444 -19.89 15.92 -16.00
C ARG A 444 -18.59 16.54 -15.49
N SER A 445 -17.44 16.03 -15.96
CA SER A 445 -16.13 16.51 -15.57
C SER A 445 -15.13 16.27 -16.72
N PRO A 446 -14.97 17.24 -17.64
CA PRO A 446 -14.26 17.05 -18.91
C PRO A 446 -12.74 16.80 -18.77
N ILE A 447 -12.22 16.82 -17.54
CA ILE A 447 -10.82 16.48 -17.21
C ILE A 447 -10.67 15.01 -16.77
N HIS A 448 -11.76 14.35 -16.40
CA HIS A 448 -11.76 13.01 -15.83
C HIS A 448 -12.24 11.97 -16.83
N LEU A 449 -11.77 10.75 -16.59
CA LEU A 449 -12.12 9.60 -17.40
C LEU A 449 -13.37 8.94 -16.85
N ASN A 450 -14.27 8.51 -17.72
CA ASN A 450 -15.35 7.62 -17.35
C ASN A 450 -14.81 6.20 -17.03
N THR A 451 -15.71 5.29 -16.65
CA THR A 451 -15.37 3.90 -16.32
C THR A 451 -14.55 3.21 -17.42
N ARG A 452 -14.86 3.43 -18.71
CA ARG A 452 -14.11 2.82 -19.81
C ARG A 452 -12.67 3.32 -19.84
N GLY A 453 -12.45 4.62 -19.65
CA GLY A 453 -11.10 5.16 -19.60
C GLY A 453 -10.29 4.63 -18.41
N LEU A 454 -10.91 4.49 -17.25
CA LEU A 454 -10.27 3.88 -16.07
C LEU A 454 -9.96 2.38 -16.29
N ASP A 455 -10.83 1.64 -16.99
CA ASP A 455 -10.60 0.24 -17.36
C ASP A 455 -9.40 0.09 -18.32
N VAL A 456 -9.31 0.95 -19.34
CA VAL A 456 -8.19 0.97 -20.29
C VAL A 456 -6.88 1.30 -19.58
N MET A 457 -6.89 2.29 -18.69
CA MET A 457 -5.72 2.62 -17.85
C MET A 457 -5.30 1.41 -16.99
N GLY A 458 -6.24 0.79 -16.27
CA GLY A 458 -5.93 -0.34 -15.39
C GLY A 458 -5.38 -1.54 -16.15
N THR A 459 -5.85 -1.77 -17.37
CA THR A 459 -5.32 -2.82 -18.24
C THR A 459 -3.91 -2.51 -18.72
N LEU A 460 -3.64 -1.29 -19.18
CA LEU A 460 -2.28 -0.90 -19.59
C LEU A 460 -1.30 -1.02 -18.41
N ALA A 461 -1.72 -0.62 -17.21
CA ALA A 461 -0.91 -0.79 -16.02
C ALA A 461 -0.59 -2.27 -15.74
N TYR A 462 -1.56 -3.18 -15.94
CA TYR A 462 -1.34 -4.63 -15.80
C TYR A 462 -0.32 -5.13 -16.83
N ASP A 463 -0.52 -4.78 -18.10
CA ASP A 463 0.34 -5.20 -19.21
C ASP A 463 1.79 -4.76 -19.00
N VAL A 464 2.02 -3.51 -18.60
CA VAL A 464 3.35 -2.99 -18.29
C VAL A 464 3.96 -3.69 -17.07
N LEU A 465 3.19 -3.88 -15.99
CA LEU A 465 3.74 -4.47 -14.77
C LEU A 465 4.14 -5.94 -14.93
N TYR A 466 3.44 -6.68 -15.79
CA TYR A 466 3.63 -8.12 -15.95
C TYR A 466 4.19 -8.52 -17.31
N GLU A 467 4.56 -7.55 -18.16
CA GLU A 467 5.07 -7.76 -19.51
C GLU A 467 4.15 -8.66 -20.35
N LYS A 468 2.85 -8.42 -20.22
CA LYS A 468 1.79 -9.17 -20.90
C LYS A 468 1.07 -8.27 -21.89
N LYS A 469 0.36 -8.91 -22.83
CA LYS A 469 -0.61 -8.26 -23.71
C LYS A 469 -1.96 -8.88 -23.45
N VAL A 470 -2.66 -8.39 -22.43
CA VAL A 470 -4.08 -8.66 -22.33
C VAL A 470 -4.75 -7.62 -23.21
N GLN A 471 -5.50 -8.06 -24.22
CA GLN A 471 -6.34 -7.14 -25.00
C GLN A 471 -7.24 -6.39 -24.00
N PRO A 472 -7.04 -5.08 -23.78
CA PRO A 472 -7.98 -4.29 -23.02
C PRO A 472 -9.34 -4.31 -23.69
N ALA A 473 -10.37 -3.89 -22.95
CA ALA A 473 -11.55 -3.36 -23.60
C ALA A 473 -11.11 -2.40 -24.73
N GLU A 474 -11.72 -2.55 -25.92
CA GLU A 474 -11.41 -1.77 -27.13
C GLU A 474 -10.97 -0.33 -26.80
N PRO A 475 -9.86 0.19 -27.37
CA PRO A 475 -9.42 1.57 -27.18
C PRO A 475 -10.57 2.57 -27.35
N CYS A 476 -10.58 3.63 -26.56
CA CYS A 476 -11.63 4.65 -26.57
C CYS A 476 -11.77 5.43 -27.90
N ASN A 477 -10.86 5.19 -28.84
CA ASN A 477 -10.84 5.81 -30.17
C ASN A 477 -11.29 4.86 -31.29
N ALA A 478 -11.68 3.60 -30.98
CA ALA A 478 -11.96 2.56 -31.99
C ALA A 478 -10.80 2.33 -33.00
N LEU A 479 -9.56 2.68 -32.62
CA LEU A 479 -8.35 2.42 -33.38
C LEU A 479 -7.56 1.27 -32.73
N ALA A 480 -6.87 0.46 -33.55
CA ALA A 480 -6.03 -0.64 -33.08
C ALA A 480 -4.86 -0.13 -32.20
N PHE A 481 -4.41 -0.95 -31.24
CA PHE A 481 -3.25 -0.66 -30.39
C PHE A 481 -1.99 -0.32 -31.22
N PRO A 482 -1.18 0.66 -30.80
CA PRO A 482 0.14 0.84 -31.40
C PRO A 482 0.99 -0.42 -31.19
N PRO A 483 1.85 -0.80 -32.16
CA PRO A 483 2.78 -1.91 -31.98
C PRO A 483 3.75 -1.59 -30.83
N LEU A 484 4.08 -2.61 -30.02
CA LEU A 484 5.09 -2.45 -28.96
C LEU A 484 6.43 -2.02 -29.57
N PRO A 485 7.24 -1.22 -28.85
CA PRO A 485 8.65 -1.09 -29.17
C PRO A 485 9.33 -2.45 -29.09
N ASN A 486 10.18 -2.73 -30.06
CA ASN A 486 11.03 -3.93 -30.09
C ASN A 486 11.98 -4.00 -28.90
#